data_AF-A0A2U1CMI8-F1
#
_entry.id   AF-A0A2U1CMI8-F1
#
_cell.length_a   1.000
_cell.length_b   1.000
_cell.length_c   1.000
_cell.angle_alpha   90.00
_cell.angle_beta   90.00
_cell.angle_gamma   90.00
#
_symmetry.space_group_name_H-M   'P 1'
#
loop_
_entity.id
_entity.type
_entity.pdbx_description
1 polymer ?
#
loop_
_entity_poly.entity_id
_entity_poly.type
_entity_poly.pdbx_seq_one_letter_code
_entity_poly.pdbx_strand_id
1 'polypeptide(L)'
;MSNQISLPTIVTPNEVAREKTLGGAIELCAKAGGYSLDKTLQAELKVDKAQFSRWTNGTEGIIWPKFELLMDTCGNDAPLLWMLHRRGYDVSSLRRLETETEKENRLLREENLALRRVLAAGVSA
;
A
#
# COMPACT_ATOMS: atom_id res chain seq x y z
N MET A 1 12.31 -22.24 -1.32
CA MET A 1 11.55 -21.07 -1.82
C MET A 1 11.40 -20.12 -0.66
N SER A 2 12.15 -19.02 -0.66
CA SER A 2 12.12 -18.06 0.45
C SER A 2 10.80 -17.32 0.39
N ASN A 3 9.87 -17.66 1.28
CA ASN A 3 8.64 -16.91 1.58
C ASN A 3 8.99 -15.59 2.30
N GLN A 4 9.94 -14.83 1.76
CA GLN A 4 10.35 -13.58 2.37
C GLN A 4 9.37 -12.51 1.90
N ILE A 5 8.35 -12.28 2.74
CA ILE A 5 7.49 -11.10 2.63
C ILE A 5 8.42 -9.89 2.62
N SER A 6 8.32 -9.09 1.57
CA SER A 6 9.10 -7.87 1.39
C SER A 6 8.80 -6.92 2.55
N LEU A 7 9.83 -6.19 2.99
CA LEU A 7 9.65 -5.18 4.03
C LEU A 7 8.62 -4.14 3.55
N PRO A 8 7.68 -3.70 4.40
CA PRO A 8 6.68 -2.71 4.01
C PRO A 8 7.35 -1.46 3.42
N THR A 9 7.02 -1.13 2.18
CA THR A 9 7.55 0.06 1.51
C THR A 9 6.53 1.18 1.60
N ILE A 10 6.94 2.31 2.18
CA ILE A 10 6.03 3.44 2.39
C ILE A 10 5.91 4.20 1.07
N VAL A 11 4.72 4.16 0.47
CA VAL A 11 4.33 5.04 -0.64
C VAL A 11 3.45 6.15 -0.09
N THR A 12 3.80 7.41 -0.34
CA THR A 12 3.06 8.55 0.19
C THR A 12 1.78 8.83 -0.63
N PRO A 13 0.74 9.40 0.00
CA PRO A 13 -0.47 9.84 -0.72
C PRO A 13 -0.19 10.74 -1.93
N ASN A 14 0.81 11.62 -1.82
CA ASN A 14 1.18 12.53 -2.90
C ASN A 14 1.81 11.82 -4.10
N GLU A 15 2.55 10.73 -3.88
CA GLU A 15 3.10 9.92 -4.97
C GLU A 15 1.97 9.19 -5.70
N VAL A 16 1.06 8.56 -4.95
CA VAL A 16 -0.12 7.89 -5.51
C VAL A 16 -1.00 8.88 -6.30
N ALA A 17 -1.24 10.08 -5.78
CA ALA A 17 -2.10 11.08 -6.42
C ALA A 17 -1.55 11.61 -7.76
N ARG A 18 -0.25 11.48 -8.02
CA ARG A 18 0.39 11.92 -9.28
C ARG A 18 0.17 10.95 -10.43
N GLU A 19 -0.19 9.71 -10.14
CA GLU A 19 -0.36 8.69 -11.17
C GLU A 19 -1.62 8.92 -12.00
N LYS A 20 -1.47 8.99 -13.32
CA LYS A 20 -2.55 9.35 -14.26
C LYS A 20 -3.39 8.14 -14.68
N THR A 21 -2.83 6.95 -14.56
CA THR A 21 -3.43 5.69 -14.99
C THR A 21 -3.17 4.60 -13.96
N LEU A 22 -4.01 3.57 -14.00
CA LEU A 22 -3.81 2.36 -13.20
C LEU A 22 -2.46 1.68 -13.52
N GLY A 23 -2.04 1.71 -14.78
CA GLY A 23 -0.73 1.24 -15.20
C GLY A 23 0.42 1.98 -14.51
N GLY A 24 0.33 3.32 -14.41
CA GLY A 24 1.30 4.13 -13.68
C GLY A 24 1.34 3.80 -12.19
N ALA A 25 0.18 3.57 -11.56
CA ALA A 25 0.12 3.14 -10.17
C ALA A 25 0.72 1.74 -9.93
N ILE A 26 0.56 0.81 -10.87
CA ILE A 26 1.20 -0.51 -10.84
C ILE A 26 2.73 -0.39 -10.98
N GLU A 27 3.19 0.51 -11.84
CA GLU A 27 4.62 0.78 -12.01
C GLU A 27 5.24 1.44 -10.78
N LEU A 28 4.54 2.39 -10.16
CA LEU A 28 4.92 3.00 -8.88
C LEU A 28 5.05 1.94 -7.78
N CYS A 29 4.08 1.03 -7.68
CA CYS A 29 4.07 -0.08 -6.73
C CYS A 29 5.32 -0.97 -6.86
N ALA A 30 5.63 -1.40 -8.08
CA ALA A 30 6.81 -2.22 -8.37
C ALA A 30 8.11 -1.47 -8.04
N LYS A 31 8.21 -0.21 -8.47
CA LYS A 31 9.39 0.64 -8.23
C LYS A 31 9.65 0.88 -6.75
N ALA A 32 8.60 1.15 -5.97
CA ALA A 32 8.71 1.33 -4.53
C ALA A 32 9.19 0.05 -3.83
N GLY A 33 8.78 -1.11 -4.33
CA GLY A 33 9.24 -2.44 -3.88
C GLY A 33 10.66 -2.83 -4.34
N GLY A 34 11.35 -1.98 -5.13
CA GLY A 34 12.68 -2.30 -5.67
C GLY A 34 12.66 -3.17 -6.93
N TYR A 35 11.50 -3.31 -7.57
CA TYR A 35 11.31 -4.10 -8.78
C TYR A 35 11.16 -3.22 -10.02
N SER A 36 11.42 -3.83 -11.18
CA SER A 36 10.97 -3.33 -12.48
C SER A 36 9.87 -4.24 -13.01
N LEU A 37 8.99 -3.72 -13.87
CA LEU A 37 7.96 -4.52 -14.55
C LEU A 37 8.57 -5.42 -15.65
N ASP A 38 9.43 -6.35 -15.24
CA ASP A 38 10.26 -7.17 -16.12
C ASP A 38 9.97 -8.67 -15.97
N LYS A 39 10.76 -9.49 -16.67
CA LYS A 39 10.61 -10.96 -16.63
C LYS A 39 10.85 -11.56 -15.25
N THR A 40 11.62 -10.89 -14.41
CA THR A 40 11.95 -11.35 -13.05
C THR A 40 10.71 -11.26 -12.19
N LEU A 41 10.07 -10.09 -12.15
CA LEU A 41 8.81 -9.90 -11.44
C LEU A 41 7.68 -10.74 -12.05
N GLN A 42 7.65 -10.93 -13.38
CA GLN A 42 6.68 -11.82 -14.03
C GLN A 42 6.80 -13.27 -13.53
N ALA A 43 8.03 -13.78 -13.42
CA ALA A 43 8.29 -15.14 -12.96
C ALA A 43 7.89 -15.31 -11.48
N GLU A 44 8.18 -14.30 -10.66
CA GLU A 44 7.84 -14.29 -9.23
C GLU A 44 6.32 -14.27 -9.01
N LEU A 45 5.60 -13.44 -9.75
CA LEU A 45 4.13 -13.35 -9.72
C LEU A 45 3.44 -14.50 -10.48
N LYS A 46 4.19 -15.37 -11.16
CA LYS A 46 3.69 -16.48 -12.00
C LYS A 46 2.65 -16.01 -13.03
N VAL A 47 2.89 -14.86 -13.64
CA VAL A 47 2.03 -14.29 -14.69
C VAL A 47 2.64 -14.47 -16.08
N ASP A 48 1.81 -14.47 -17.12
CA ASP A 48 2.31 -14.59 -18.48
C ASP A 48 3.03 -13.32 -18.96
N LYS A 49 3.87 -13.49 -19.98
CA LYS A 49 4.76 -12.46 -20.53
C LYS A 49 4.04 -11.18 -20.99
N ALA A 50 2.75 -11.26 -21.32
CA ALA A 50 1.96 -10.12 -21.79
C ALA A 50 1.04 -9.53 -20.70
N GLN A 51 1.00 -10.11 -19.50
CA GLN A 51 0.09 -9.69 -18.44
C GLN A 51 0.32 -8.24 -18.00
N PHE A 52 1.57 -7.83 -17.77
CA PHE A 52 1.87 -6.44 -17.38
C PHE A 52 1.48 -5.44 -18.46
N SER A 53 1.73 -5.76 -19.74
CA SER A 53 1.30 -4.93 -20.86
C SER A 53 -0.22 -4.77 -20.89
N ARG A 54 -0.99 -5.83 -20.61
CA ARG A 54 -2.45 -5.76 -20.58
C ARG A 54 -2.95 -4.91 -19.40
N TRP A 55 -2.31 -5.00 -18.25
CA TRP A 55 -2.63 -4.18 -17.07
C TRP A 55 -2.26 -2.71 -17.25
N THR A 56 -1.09 -2.41 -17.81
CA THR A 56 -0.64 -1.03 -18.01
C THR A 56 -1.43 -0.32 -19.11
N ASN A 57 -1.83 -1.05 -20.15
CA ASN A 57 -2.64 -0.52 -21.26
C ASN A 57 -4.16 -0.56 -20.98
N GLY A 58 -4.61 -1.13 -19.85
CA GLY A 58 -6.03 -1.18 -19.48
C GLY A 58 -6.90 -2.08 -20.36
N THR A 59 -6.29 -3.02 -21.08
CA THR A 59 -6.96 -3.93 -22.03
C THR A 59 -7.55 -5.21 -21.42
N GLU A 60 -7.30 -5.48 -20.13
CA GLU A 60 -7.89 -6.61 -19.38
C GLU A 60 -8.35 -6.16 -18.00
N GLY A 61 -9.43 -6.75 -17.49
CA GLY A 61 -9.85 -6.58 -16.11
C GLY A 61 -8.78 -7.11 -15.14
N ILE A 62 -8.62 -6.44 -14.00
CA ILE A 62 -7.73 -6.91 -12.94
C ILE A 62 -8.33 -8.18 -12.31
N ILE A 63 -7.59 -9.28 -12.34
CA ILE A 63 -7.91 -10.50 -11.58
C ILE A 63 -7.45 -10.30 -10.14
N TRP A 64 -8.39 -10.27 -9.19
CA TRP A 64 -8.12 -9.93 -7.79
C TRP A 64 -6.94 -10.72 -7.16
N PRO A 65 -6.88 -12.06 -7.24
CA PRO A 65 -5.74 -12.81 -6.68
C PRO A 65 -4.37 -12.38 -7.22
N LYS A 66 -4.28 -11.99 -8.50
CA LYS A 66 -3.01 -11.52 -9.09
C LYS A 66 -2.65 -10.11 -8.63
N PHE A 67 -3.66 -9.29 -8.36
CA PHE A 67 -3.50 -7.91 -7.91
C PHE A 67 -3.10 -7.84 -6.44
N GLU A 68 -3.72 -8.67 -5.60
CA GLU A 68 -3.34 -8.86 -4.20
C GLU A 68 -1.90 -9.37 -4.11
N LEU A 69 -1.55 -10.41 -4.87
CA LEU A 69 -0.17 -10.92 -4.91
C LEU A 69 0.86 -9.86 -5.32
N LEU A 70 0.53 -8.99 -6.27
CA LEU A 70 1.39 -7.87 -6.67
C LEU A 70 1.65 -6.92 -5.48
N MET A 71 0.59 -6.48 -4.79
CA MET A 71 0.69 -5.56 -3.66
C MET A 71 1.46 -6.18 -2.49
N ASP A 72 1.20 -7.45 -2.18
CA ASP A 72 1.91 -8.20 -1.14
C ASP A 72 3.39 -8.38 -1.48
N THR A 73 3.71 -8.71 -2.74
CA THR A 73 5.08 -8.90 -3.21
C THR A 73 5.86 -7.59 -3.24
N CYS A 74 5.20 -6.48 -3.55
CA CYS A 74 5.82 -5.15 -3.52
C CYS A 74 5.83 -4.51 -2.11
N GLY A 75 5.10 -5.10 -1.17
CA GLY A 75 4.99 -4.63 0.22
C GLY A 75 4.22 -3.31 0.37
N ASN A 76 3.34 -2.96 -0.58
CA ASN A 76 2.55 -1.72 -0.54
C ASN A 76 1.21 -1.83 -1.30
N ASP A 77 0.24 -1.02 -0.86
CA ASP A 77 -1.13 -0.99 -1.41
C ASP A 77 -1.34 0.12 -2.47
N ALA A 78 -0.27 0.64 -3.09
CA ALA A 78 -0.35 1.84 -3.94
C ALA A 78 -1.43 1.76 -5.05
N PRO A 79 -1.59 0.63 -5.76
CA PRO A 79 -2.63 0.49 -6.78
C PRO A 79 -4.06 0.61 -6.22
N LEU A 80 -4.32 0.04 -5.05
CA LEU A 80 -5.61 0.13 -4.37
C LEU A 80 -5.88 1.55 -3.85
N LEU A 81 -4.87 2.17 -3.23
CA LEU A 81 -4.95 3.56 -2.77
C LEU A 81 -5.22 4.53 -3.93
N TRP A 82 -4.61 4.30 -5.09
CA TRP A 82 -4.88 5.07 -6.30
C TRP A 82 -6.35 4.96 -6.74
N MET A 83 -6.91 3.75 -6.73
CA MET A 83 -8.32 3.55 -7.07
C MET A 83 -9.25 4.32 -6.12
N LEU A 84 -8.99 4.28 -4.82
CA LEU A 84 -9.76 5.01 -3.81
C LEU A 84 -9.67 6.53 -4.04
N HIS A 85 -8.47 7.06 -4.23
CA HIS A 85 -8.27 8.47 -4.56
C HIS A 85 -9.03 8.87 -5.84
N ARG A 86 -8.96 8.04 -6.90
CA ARG A 86 -9.66 8.31 -8.17
C ARG A 86 -11.18 8.33 -8.02
N ARG A 87 -11.71 7.64 -7.01
CA ARG A 87 -13.12 7.64 -6.63
C ARG A 87 -13.50 8.77 -5.66
N GLY A 88 -12.56 9.64 -5.31
CA GLY A 88 -12.77 10.81 -4.45
C GLY A 88 -12.66 10.53 -2.95
N TYR A 89 -12.12 9.37 -2.56
CA TYR A 89 -11.84 9.09 -1.16
C TYR A 89 -10.55 9.77 -0.72
N ASP A 90 -10.55 10.32 0.50
CA ASP A 90 -9.34 10.80 1.14
C ASP A 90 -8.51 9.61 1.66
N VAL A 91 -7.44 9.29 0.95
CA VAL A 91 -6.53 8.19 1.29
C VAL A 91 -5.81 8.39 2.62
N SER A 92 -5.65 9.65 3.08
CA SER A 92 -5.00 9.94 4.37
C SER A 92 -5.90 9.63 5.57
N SER A 93 -7.21 9.51 5.33
CA SER A 93 -8.21 9.17 6.34
C SER A 93 -8.41 7.66 6.52
N LEU A 94 -7.88 6.85 5.60
CA LEU A 94 -8.07 5.42 5.60
C LEU A 94 -7.34 4.76 6.77
N ARG A 95 -7.95 3.73 7.33
CA ARG A 95 -7.34 2.87 8.34
C ARG A 95 -7.44 1.43 7.87
N ARG A 96 -6.39 0.65 8.11
CA ARG A 96 -6.46 -0.80 7.96
C ARG A 96 -7.46 -1.34 8.99
N LEU A 97 -8.09 -2.47 8.65
CA LEU A 97 -8.92 -3.18 9.60
C LEU A 97 -8.04 -3.63 10.77
N GLU A 98 -8.52 -3.37 11.97
CA GLU A 98 -7.86 -3.73 13.23
C GLU A 98 -8.60 -4.92 13.82
N THR A 99 -7.87 -5.89 14.34
CA THR A 99 -8.39 -6.82 15.34
C THR A 99 -8.76 -6.06 16.62
N GLU A 100 -9.61 -6.65 17.47
CA GLU A 100 -9.97 -6.00 18.75
C GLU A 100 -8.73 -5.71 19.61
N THR A 101 -7.74 -6.61 19.59
CA THR A 101 -6.47 -6.41 20.29
C THR A 101 -5.63 -5.26 19.71
N GLU A 102 -5.54 -5.15 18.37
CA GLU A 102 -4.82 -4.04 17.72
C GLU A 102 -5.49 -2.69 18.00
N LYS A 103 -6.83 -2.68 17.98
CA LYS A 103 -7.65 -1.52 18.29
C LYS A 103 -7.47 -1.08 19.74
N GLU A 104 -7.54 -2.01 20.70
CA GLU A 104 -7.29 -1.74 22.11
C GLU A 104 -5.87 -1.18 22.32
N ASN A 105 -4.86 -1.80 21.70
CA ASN A 105 -3.47 -1.35 21.79
C ASN A 105 -3.30 0.09 21.28
N ARG A 106 -3.98 0.44 20.18
CA ARG A 106 -3.97 1.80 19.63
C ARG A 106 -4.62 2.79 20.59
N LEU A 107 -5.82 2.48 21.11
CA LEU A 107 -6.53 3.36 22.04
C LEU A 107 -5.71 3.61 23.31
N LEU A 108 -5.10 2.57 23.87
CA LEU A 108 -4.21 2.70 25.04
C LEU A 108 -2.98 3.55 24.74
N ARG A 109 -2.41 3.48 23.52
CA ARG A 109 -1.28 4.33 23.10
C ARG A 109 -1.69 5.79 22.92
N GLU A 110 -2.86 6.03 22.32
CA GLU A 110 -3.45 7.36 22.15
C GLU A 110 -3.73 8.01 23.52
N GLU A 111 -4.31 7.25 24.45
CA GLU A 111 -4.57 7.68 25.83
C GLU A 111 -3.25 7.97 26.58
N ASN A 112 -2.27 7.07 26.51
CA ASN A 112 -0.96 7.29 27.12
C ASN A 112 -0.28 8.55 26.56
N LEU A 113 -0.36 8.80 25.25
CA LEU A 113 0.20 9.99 24.64
C LEU A 113 -0.51 11.26 25.12
N ALA A 114 -1.84 11.23 25.22
CA ALA A 114 -2.63 12.35 25.74
C ALA A 114 -2.29 12.64 27.21
N LEU A 115 -2.25 11.61 28.06
CA LEU A 115 -1.87 11.72 29.47
C LEU A 115 -0.44 12.27 29.63
N ARG A 116 0.53 11.77 28.85
CA ARG A 116 1.90 12.28 28.85
C ARG A 116 1.98 13.75 28.47
N ARG A 117 1.18 14.21 27.50
CA ARG A 117 1.10 15.63 27.13
C ARG A 117 0.55 16.48 28.26
N VAL A 118 -0.51 16.04 28.94
CA VAL A 118 -1.10 16.74 30.09
C VAL A 118 -0.11 16.81 31.25
N LEU A 119 0.54 15.70 31.58
CA LEU A 119 1.55 15.65 32.66
C LEU A 119 2.75 16.54 32.35
N ALA A 120 3.26 16.53 31.12
CA ALA A 120 4.37 17.41 30.71
C ALA A 120 3.99 18.90 30.78
N ALA A 121 2.75 19.25 30.44
CA ALA A 121 2.25 20.62 30.58
C ALA A 121 2.07 21.04 32.05
N GLY A 122 1.68 20.11 32.94
CA GLY A 122 1.51 20.38 34.37
C GLY A 122 2.82 20.44 35.19
N VAL A 123 3.91 19.85 34.69
CA VAL A 123 5.26 19.92 35.32
C VAL A 123 6.03 21.19 34.92
N SER A 124 5.57 21.90 33.89
CA SER A 124 6.19 23.13 33.38
C SER A 124 5.58 24.42 33.94
N ALA A 125 4.66 24.31 34.91
CA ALA A 125 3.97 25.40 35.60
C ALA A 125 4.38 25.43 37.08
#